data_AF-A0A2H3CE19-F1
#
_entry.id   AF-A0A2H3CE19-F1
#
_cell.length_a   1.000
_cell.length_b   1.000
_cell.length_c   1.000
_cell.angle_alpha   90.00
_cell.angle_beta   90.00
_cell.angle_gamma   90.00
#
_symmetry.space_group_name_H-M   'P 1'
#
loop_
_entity.id
_entity.type
_entity.pdbx_description
1 polymer ?
#
loop_
_entity_poly.entity_id
_entity_poly.type
_entity_poly.pdbx_seq_one_letter_code
_entity_poly.pdbx_strand_id
1 'polypeptide(L)'
;MNPLPYQLLPLISTTLGVSTLTLIFVLVALINAGVHPILWIIPASYGLTFPYYFIMLLATHFELRGSSRLFSRYSIVSAFVFALLWTSCSACLLTITIMEGKEDIKIDGLGKDTWLLIVPCVSCPVPASLMWVIAEVMRRERNKILYAMKWRPAATQSSQTWSVSLSSVSRV
;
A
#
# COMPACT_ATOMS: atom_id res chain seq x y z
N MET A 1 -2.48 -24.15 6.52
CA MET A 1 -1.99 -22.76 6.39
C MET A 1 -2.54 -22.18 5.09
N ASN A 2 -3.48 -21.24 5.17
CA ASN A 2 -4.01 -20.58 3.97
C ASN A 2 -2.89 -19.77 3.30
N PRO A 3 -2.80 -19.76 1.95
CA PRO A 3 -1.78 -19.00 1.27
C PRO A 3 -1.99 -17.50 1.54
N LEU A 4 -1.06 -16.94 2.30
CA LEU A 4 -0.93 -15.53 2.65
C LEU A 4 -1.12 -14.49 1.52
N PRO A 5 -0.68 -14.71 0.26
CA PRO A 5 -0.95 -13.74 -0.81
C PRO A 5 -2.45 -13.59 -1.14
N TYR A 6 -3.29 -14.55 -0.75
CA TYR A 6 -4.71 -14.59 -1.11
C TYR A 6 -5.58 -13.57 -0.33
N GLN A 7 -5.13 -13.11 0.84
CA GLN A 7 -5.83 -12.07 1.61
C GLN A 7 -5.41 -10.66 1.19
N LEU A 8 -4.17 -10.48 0.71
CA LEU A 8 -3.67 -9.17 0.28
C LEU A 8 -4.23 -8.77 -1.09
N LEU A 9 -4.41 -9.73 -2.00
CA LEU A 9 -4.94 -9.47 -3.34
C LEU A 9 -6.33 -8.80 -3.34
N PRO A 10 -7.35 -9.30 -2.60
CA PRO A 10 -8.65 -8.63 -2.53
C PRO A 10 -8.58 -7.27 -1.81
N LEU A 11 -7.68 -7.11 -0.83
CA LEU A 11 -7.48 -5.79 -0.20
C LEU A 11 -6.88 -4.78 -1.20
N ILE A 12 -5.87 -5.19 -1.95
CA ILE A 12 -5.20 -4.33 -2.94
C ILE A 12 -6.16 -3.96 -4.07
N SER A 13 -6.93 -4.93 -4.58
CA SER A 13 -7.91 -4.68 -5.65
C SER A 13 -9.06 -3.78 -5.18
N THR A 14 -9.57 -3.97 -3.97
CA THR A 14 -10.58 -3.08 -3.38
C THR A 14 -10.02 -1.68 -3.14
N THR A 15 -8.80 -1.54 -2.61
CA THR A 15 -8.16 -0.20 -2.50
C THR A 15 -8.02 0.47 -3.85
N LEU A 16 -7.61 -0.27 -4.87
CA LEU A 16 -7.42 0.29 -6.21
C LEU A 16 -8.76 0.73 -6.79
N GLY A 17 -9.80 -0.09 -6.69
CA GLY A 17 -11.15 0.23 -7.18
C GLY A 17 -11.79 1.42 -6.46
N VAL A 18 -11.62 1.54 -5.14
CA VAL A 18 -12.12 2.71 -4.41
C VAL A 18 -11.30 3.95 -4.75
N SER A 19 -9.97 3.82 -4.87
CA SER A 19 -9.10 4.94 -5.23
C SER A 19 -9.39 5.45 -6.65
N THR A 20 -9.66 4.58 -7.63
CA THR A 20 -10.05 4.98 -8.98
C THR A 20 -11.39 5.69 -9.00
N LEU A 21 -12.38 5.18 -8.26
CA LEU A 21 -13.68 5.86 -8.11
C LEU A 21 -13.50 7.25 -7.51
N THR A 22 -12.72 7.39 -6.43
CA THR A 22 -12.45 8.70 -5.82
C THR A 22 -11.81 9.68 -6.81
N LEU A 23 -10.86 9.20 -7.62
CA LEU A 23 -10.18 10.00 -8.64
C LEU A 23 -11.15 10.46 -9.74
N ILE A 24 -12.05 9.58 -10.22
CA ILE A 24 -13.03 9.94 -11.24
C ILE A 24 -13.93 11.07 -10.73
N PHE A 25 -14.48 10.95 -9.52
CA PHE A 25 -15.35 11.98 -8.96
C PHE A 25 -14.62 13.31 -8.75
N VAL A 26 -13.35 13.28 -8.31
CA VAL A 26 -12.55 14.49 -8.13
C VAL A 26 -12.20 15.13 -9.47
N LEU A 27 -11.89 14.35 -10.51
CA LEU A 27 -11.64 14.89 -11.84
C LEU A 27 -12.88 15.56 -12.42
N VAL A 28 -14.06 14.95 -12.25
CA VAL A 28 -15.32 15.56 -12.67
C VAL A 28 -15.58 16.86 -11.89
N ALA A 29 -15.34 16.87 -10.58
CA ALA A 29 -15.43 18.08 -9.78
C ALA A 29 -14.47 19.17 -10.29
N LEU A 30 -13.23 18.81 -10.64
CA LEU A 30 -12.21 19.74 -11.14
C LEU A 30 -12.55 20.34 -12.52
N ILE A 31 -13.24 19.58 -13.36
CA ILE A 31 -13.73 20.07 -14.66
C ILE A 31 -14.88 21.06 -14.45
N ASN A 32 -15.81 20.76 -13.54
CA ASN A 32 -17.01 21.59 -13.30
C ASN A 32 -16.71 22.85 -12.45
N ALA A 33 -15.80 22.76 -11.48
CA ALA A 33 -15.41 23.83 -10.56
C ALA A 33 -14.40 24.83 -11.15
N GLY A 34 -13.84 24.52 -12.32
CA GLY A 34 -12.59 25.12 -12.75
C GLY A 34 -11.38 24.56 -11.97
N VAL A 35 -10.18 24.90 -12.44
CA VAL A 35 -8.91 24.33 -11.98
C VAL A 35 -8.57 24.86 -10.58
N HIS A 36 -9.16 24.29 -9.54
CA HIS A 36 -8.82 24.63 -8.17
C HIS A 36 -7.54 23.87 -7.75
N PRO A 37 -6.44 24.55 -7.39
CA PRO A 37 -5.13 23.92 -7.15
C PRO A 37 -5.15 22.92 -5.98
N ILE A 38 -6.11 23.07 -5.07
CA ILE A 38 -6.23 22.22 -3.89
C ILE A 38 -6.81 20.84 -4.27
N LEU A 39 -7.69 20.77 -5.27
CA LEU A 39 -8.28 19.50 -5.75
C LEU A 39 -7.26 18.64 -6.52
N TRP A 40 -6.15 19.22 -6.98
CA TRP A 40 -5.05 18.50 -7.64
C TRP A 40 -4.27 17.57 -6.70
N ILE A 41 -4.43 17.70 -5.38
CA ILE A 41 -3.71 16.86 -4.43
C ILE A 41 -4.08 15.37 -4.58
N ILE A 42 -5.29 15.07 -5.04
CA ILE A 42 -5.80 13.70 -5.18
C ILE A 42 -5.30 13.03 -6.48
N PRO A 43 -5.38 13.67 -7.67
CA PRO A 43 -4.70 13.15 -8.85
C PRO A 43 -3.20 12.93 -8.64
N ALA A 44 -2.53 13.86 -7.94
CA ALA A 44 -1.10 13.74 -7.64
C ALA A 44 -0.80 12.56 -6.69
N SER A 45 -1.58 12.40 -5.62
CA SER A 45 -1.41 11.30 -4.67
C SER A 45 -1.74 9.95 -5.30
N TYR A 46 -2.75 9.89 -6.18
CA TYR A 46 -3.07 8.71 -6.97
C TYR A 46 -1.92 8.36 -7.93
N GLY A 47 -1.37 9.34 -8.65
CA GLY A 47 -0.25 9.15 -9.56
C GLY A 47 1.00 8.57 -8.88
N LEU A 48 1.24 8.93 -7.62
CA LEU A 48 2.33 8.36 -6.80
C LEU A 48 2.02 6.96 -6.26
N THR A 49 0.75 6.68 -5.93
CA THR A 49 0.35 5.40 -5.32
C THR A 49 0.06 4.32 -6.36
N PHE A 50 -0.30 4.68 -7.59
CA PHE A 50 -0.58 3.75 -8.68
C PHE A 50 0.61 2.83 -9.04
N PRO A 51 1.85 3.32 -9.21
CA PRO A 51 3.02 2.46 -9.43
C PRO A 51 3.22 1.45 -8.30
N TYR A 52 2.96 1.86 -7.06
CA TYR A 52 3.05 0.97 -5.90
C TYR A 52 2.01 -0.15 -5.96
N TYR A 53 0.74 0.17 -6.26
CA TYR A 53 -0.30 -0.84 -6.46
C TYR A 53 0.04 -1.79 -7.60
N PHE A 54 0.58 -1.28 -8.72
CA PHE A 54 0.99 -2.09 -9.85
C PHE A 54 2.11 -3.07 -9.48
N ILE A 55 3.16 -2.59 -8.80
CA ILE A 55 4.27 -3.43 -8.33
C ILE A 55 3.76 -4.50 -7.35
N MET A 56 2.88 -4.13 -6.43
CA MET A 56 2.29 -5.06 -5.46
C MET A 56 1.45 -6.14 -6.13
N LEU A 57 0.59 -5.78 -7.08
CA LEU A 57 -0.20 -6.75 -7.87
C LEU A 57 0.71 -7.70 -8.64
N LEU A 58 1.73 -7.15 -9.30
CA LEU A 58 2.70 -7.93 -10.07
C LEU A 58 3.45 -8.91 -9.15
N ALA A 59 3.92 -8.45 -8.00
CA ALA A 59 4.60 -9.29 -7.03
C ALA A 59 3.66 -10.36 -6.45
N THR A 60 2.39 -10.06 -6.16
CA THR A 60 1.42 -11.07 -5.70
C THR A 60 1.09 -12.12 -6.75
N HIS A 61 1.16 -11.79 -8.04
CA HIS A 61 0.89 -12.71 -9.14
C HIS A 61 2.09 -13.59 -9.51
N PHE A 62 3.31 -13.05 -9.47
CA PHE A 62 4.53 -13.77 -9.88
C PHE A 62 5.23 -14.50 -8.73
N GLU A 63 5.02 -14.13 -7.47
CA GLU A 63 5.70 -14.81 -6.37
C GLU A 63 5.06 -16.16 -6.06
N LEU A 64 5.80 -17.25 -6.35
CA LEU A 64 5.50 -18.57 -5.82
C LEU A 64 5.54 -18.55 -4.28
N ARG A 65 4.63 -19.32 -3.66
CA ARG A 65 4.49 -19.53 -2.21
C ARG A 65 5.86 -19.47 -1.48
N GLY A 66 6.05 -18.45 -0.64
CA GLY A 66 7.17 -18.38 0.29
C GLY A 66 8.27 -17.36 -0.04
N SER A 67 8.16 -16.59 -1.12
CA SER A 67 9.10 -15.48 -1.36
C SER A 67 8.97 -14.41 -0.28
N SER A 68 10.10 -14.05 0.33
CA SER A 68 10.18 -13.04 1.40
C SER A 68 10.26 -11.60 0.87
N ARG A 69 10.32 -11.42 -0.46
CA ARG A 69 10.55 -10.13 -1.12
C ARG A 69 9.34 -9.19 -0.99
N LEU A 70 8.11 -9.72 -1.09
CA LEU A 70 6.89 -8.98 -0.77
C LEU A 70 6.88 -8.36 0.64
N PHE A 71 7.54 -8.99 1.63
CA PHE A 71 7.55 -8.53 3.03
C PHE A 71 8.82 -7.73 3.40
N SER A 72 9.49 -7.14 2.41
CA SER A 72 10.69 -6.31 2.62
C SER A 72 10.39 -5.07 3.49
N ARG A 73 11.42 -4.53 4.17
CA ARG A 73 11.26 -3.35 5.04
C ARG A 73 10.79 -2.17 4.21
N TYR A 74 11.35 -2.03 3.01
CA TYR A 74 11.01 -0.97 2.08
C TYR A 74 9.55 -1.00 1.68
N SER A 75 8.99 -2.18 1.40
CA SER A 75 7.57 -2.31 1.01
C SER A 75 6.62 -1.94 2.15
N ILE A 76 6.95 -2.33 3.39
CA ILE A 76 6.17 -1.95 4.58
C ILE A 76 6.25 -0.44 4.84
N VAL A 77 7.46 0.13 4.77
CA VAL A 77 7.65 1.58 4.96
C VAL A 77 6.90 2.36 3.89
N SER A 78 6.96 1.95 2.62
CA SER A 78 6.18 2.60 1.55
C SER A 78 4.69 2.49 1.80
N ALA A 79 4.18 1.36 2.29
CA ALA A 79 2.76 1.21 2.64
C ALA A 79 2.32 2.23 3.69
N PHE A 80 3.12 2.44 4.75
CA PHE A 80 2.83 3.47 5.77
C PHE A 80 2.92 4.89 5.21
N VAL A 81 3.91 5.19 4.37
CA VAL A 81 4.04 6.50 3.72
C VAL A 81 2.81 6.80 2.86
N PHE A 82 2.35 5.83 2.08
CA PHE A 82 1.14 5.99 1.27
C PHE A 82 -0.13 6.06 2.10
N ALA A 83 -0.21 5.34 3.22
CA ALA A 83 -1.32 5.47 4.16
C ALA A 83 -1.38 6.90 4.74
N LEU A 84 -0.23 7.45 5.14
CA LEU A 84 -0.13 8.84 5.62
C LEU A 84 -0.53 9.85 4.54
N LEU A 85 -0.05 9.65 3.31
CA LEU A 85 -0.42 10.45 2.15
C LEU A 85 -1.95 10.49 1.97
N TRP A 86 -2.61 9.33 1.93
CA TRP A 86 -4.07 9.25 1.79
C TRP A 86 -4.83 9.84 2.99
N THR A 87 -4.32 9.68 4.22
CA THR A 87 -4.92 10.36 5.38
C THR A 87 -4.81 11.88 5.29
N SER A 88 -3.68 12.40 4.79
CA SER A 88 -3.51 13.84 4.59
C SER A 88 -4.44 14.38 3.51
N CYS A 89 -4.59 13.67 2.38
CA CYS A 89 -5.56 14.02 1.34
C CYS A 89 -7.00 14.02 1.88
N SER A 90 -7.36 13.03 2.71
CA SER A 90 -8.67 12.95 3.36
C SER A 90 -8.91 14.14 4.29
N ALA A 91 -7.90 14.50 5.11
CA ALA A 91 -7.99 15.64 6.00
C ALA A 91 -8.16 16.96 5.22
N CYS A 92 -7.39 17.16 4.13
CA CYS A 92 -7.53 18.32 3.26
C CYS A 92 -8.95 18.40 2.64
N LEU A 93 -9.45 17.30 2.07
CA LEU A 93 -10.81 17.22 1.54
C LEU A 93 -11.88 17.59 2.59
N LEU A 94 -11.76 17.02 3.79
CA LEU A 94 -12.67 17.31 4.91
C LEU A 94 -12.63 18.79 5.27
N THR A 95 -11.44 19.38 5.42
CA THR A 95 -11.31 20.80 5.74
C THR A 95 -11.95 21.70 4.69
N ILE A 96 -11.75 21.40 3.40
CA ILE A 96 -12.36 22.17 2.30
C ILE A 96 -13.87 22.03 2.34
N THR A 97 -14.38 20.81 2.48
CA THR A 97 -15.82 20.54 2.52
C THR A 97 -16.48 21.28 3.69
N ILE A 98 -15.80 21.36 4.85
CA ILE A 98 -16.29 22.10 6.02
C ILE A 98 -16.24 23.62 5.78
N MET A 99 -15.15 24.15 5.20
CA MET A 99 -15.02 25.59 4.92
C MET A 99 -16.05 26.04 3.89
N GLU A 100 -16.34 25.21 2.89
CA GLU A 100 -17.37 25.49 1.89
C GLU A 100 -18.78 25.39 2.49
N GLY A 101 -19.04 24.40 3.35
CA GLY A 101 -20.30 24.30 4.08
C GLY A 101 -20.57 25.47 5.05
N LYS A 102 -19.51 26.16 5.50
CA LYS A 102 -19.61 27.37 6.33
C LYS A 102 -19.74 28.67 5.52
N GLU A 103 -19.72 28.58 4.18
CA GLU A 103 -19.60 29.72 3.25
C GLU A 103 -18.34 30.60 3.44
N ASP A 104 -17.33 30.14 4.20
CA ASP A 104 -16.07 30.87 4.39
C ASP A 104 -15.24 30.92 3.09
N ILE A 105 -15.38 29.88 2.25
CA ILE A 105 -14.74 29.77 0.94
C ILE A 105 -15.80 29.30 -0.05
N LYS A 106 -16.09 30.08 -1.11
CA LYS A 106 -16.95 29.67 -2.20
C LYS A 106 -16.09 29.17 -3.35
N ILE A 107 -16.22 27.90 -3.71
CA ILE A 107 -15.64 27.39 -4.95
C ILE A 107 -16.64 27.70 -6.06
N ASP A 108 -16.29 28.67 -6.89
CA ASP A 108 -17.11 29.07 -8.03
C ASP A 108 -17.39 27.85 -8.93
N GLY A 109 -18.66 27.64 -9.29
CA GLY A 109 -19.11 26.50 -10.12
C GLY A 109 -19.65 25.29 -9.34
N LEU A 110 -19.44 25.19 -8.02
CA LEU A 110 -19.89 24.04 -7.23
C LEU A 110 -21.27 24.16 -6.58
N GLY A 111 -21.88 25.34 -6.62
CA GLY A 111 -23.11 25.64 -5.86
C GLY A 111 -24.33 24.76 -6.17
N LYS A 112 -24.38 24.10 -7.33
CA LYS A 112 -25.43 23.10 -7.67
C LYS A 112 -24.96 21.65 -7.54
N ASP A 113 -23.65 21.41 -7.48
CA ASP A 113 -23.04 20.08 -7.53
C ASP A 113 -22.25 19.77 -6.25
N THR A 114 -22.72 20.23 -5.09
CA THR A 114 -22.05 20.02 -3.79
C THR A 114 -21.84 18.53 -3.46
N TRP A 115 -22.68 17.66 -4.03
CA TRP A 115 -22.55 16.20 -3.94
C TRP A 115 -21.21 15.68 -4.52
N LEU A 116 -20.62 16.38 -5.49
CA LEU A 116 -19.32 16.06 -6.07
C LEU A 116 -18.15 16.23 -5.09
N LEU A 117 -18.31 17.00 -4.01
CA LEU A 117 -17.31 17.05 -2.91
C LEU A 117 -17.62 16.03 -1.81
N ILE A 118 -18.90 15.83 -1.50
CA ILE A 118 -19.33 14.92 -0.44
C ILE A 118 -18.89 13.49 -0.75
N VAL A 119 -19.07 13.04 -2.00
CA VAL A 119 -18.72 11.66 -2.41
C VAL A 119 -17.22 11.37 -2.24
N PRO A 120 -16.27 12.19 -2.77
CA PRO A 120 -14.84 12.06 -2.45
C PRO A 120 -14.54 12.14 -0.96
N CYS A 121 -15.23 12.99 -0.21
CA CYS A 121 -14.99 13.18 1.21
C CYS A 121 -15.32 11.92 2.04
N VAL A 122 -16.40 11.21 1.68
CA VAL A 122 -16.79 9.93 2.31
C VAL A 122 -15.95 8.77 1.79
N SER A 123 -15.53 8.80 0.53
CA SER A 123 -14.81 7.69 -0.11
C SER A 123 -13.29 7.72 0.09
N CYS A 124 -12.65 8.88 0.29
CA CYS A 124 -11.20 9.04 0.50
C CYS A 124 -10.65 8.42 1.81
N PRO A 125 -11.40 8.39 2.93
CA PRO A 125 -10.99 7.66 4.14
C PRO A 125 -10.89 6.14 3.94
N VAL A 126 -11.64 5.58 3.00
CA VAL A 126 -11.65 4.13 2.73
C VAL A 126 -10.29 3.63 2.24
N PRO A 127 -9.67 4.17 1.15
CA PRO A 127 -8.35 3.75 0.72
C PRO A 127 -7.28 4.07 1.77
N ALA A 128 -7.42 5.15 2.55
CA ALA A 128 -6.52 5.43 3.66
C ALA A 128 -6.56 4.32 4.72
N SER A 129 -7.75 3.96 5.19
CA SER A 129 -7.95 2.90 6.20
C SER A 129 -7.49 1.54 5.71
N LEU A 130 -7.78 1.18 4.46
CA LEU A 130 -7.35 -0.07 3.87
C LEU A 130 -5.83 -0.13 3.70
N MET A 131 -5.16 0.97 3.32
CA MET A 131 -3.70 1.02 3.27
C MET A 131 -3.05 0.84 4.65
N TRP A 132 -3.66 1.38 5.72
CA TRP A 132 -3.24 1.09 7.10
C TRP A 132 -3.37 -0.40 7.43
N VAL A 133 -4.49 -1.03 7.07
CA VAL A 133 -4.70 -2.47 7.28
C VAL A 133 -3.65 -3.29 6.51
N ILE A 134 -3.38 -2.95 5.24
CA ILE A 134 -2.35 -3.60 4.43
C ILE A 134 -0.98 -3.48 5.10
N ALA A 135 -0.58 -2.27 5.52
CA ALA A 135 0.70 -2.04 6.18
C ALA A 135 0.84 -2.86 7.48
N GLU A 136 -0.23 -2.93 8.27
CA GLU A 136 -0.24 -3.66 9.54
C GLU A 136 -0.20 -5.19 9.31
N VAL A 137 -0.92 -5.70 8.31
CA VAL A 137 -0.86 -7.11 7.91
C VAL A 137 0.56 -7.46 7.44
N MET A 138 1.16 -6.65 6.57
CA MET A 138 2.53 -6.88 6.08
C MET A 138 3.55 -6.85 7.23
N ARG A 139 3.38 -5.96 8.21
CA ARG A 139 4.21 -5.90 9.42
C ARG A 139 4.08 -7.16 10.29
N ARG A 140 2.86 -7.61 10.55
CA ARG A 140 2.57 -8.82 11.33
C ARG A 140 3.19 -10.05 10.67
N GLU A 141 3.05 -10.17 9.36
CA GLU A 141 3.60 -11.30 8.59
C GLU A 141 5.12 -11.31 8.55
N ARG A 142 5.73 -10.14 8.35
CA ARG A 142 7.19 -10.01 8.48
C ARG A 142 7.67 -10.47 9.85
N ASN A 143 6.99 -10.08 10.92
CA ASN A 143 7.36 -10.51 12.28
C ASN A 143 7.23 -12.03 12.43
N LYS A 144 6.15 -12.65 11.94
CA LYS A 144 6.00 -14.11 11.94
C LYS A 144 7.16 -14.80 11.20
N ILE A 145 7.57 -14.29 10.05
CA ILE A 145 8.72 -14.83 9.29
C ILE A 145 10.01 -14.71 10.10
N LEU A 146 10.27 -13.55 10.72
CA LEU A 146 11.45 -13.33 11.55
C LEU A 146 11.47 -14.23 12.79
N TYR A 147 10.33 -14.41 13.45
CA TYR A 147 10.20 -15.35 14.58
C TYR A 147 10.41 -16.79 14.13
N ALA A 148 9.83 -17.20 13.00
CA ALA A 148 10.05 -18.53 12.44
C ALA A 148 11.51 -18.76 12.06
N MET A 149 12.22 -17.75 11.53
CA MET A 149 13.66 -17.84 11.26
C MET A 149 14.48 -17.91 12.55
N LYS A 150 14.15 -17.14 13.58
CA LYS A 150 14.85 -17.11 14.87
C LYS A 150 14.75 -18.44 15.62
N TRP A 151 13.58 -19.08 15.57
CA TRP A 151 13.27 -20.32 16.30
C TRP A 151 13.31 -21.56 15.43
N ARG A 152 13.81 -21.46 14.18
CA ARG A 152 14.12 -22.67 13.40
C ARG A 152 15.21 -23.42 14.16
N PRO A 153 14.96 -24.64 14.65
CA PRO A 153 16.02 -25.44 15.22
C PRO A 153 17.13 -25.54 14.17
N ALA A 154 18.38 -25.37 14.59
CA ALA A 154 19.55 -25.52 13.72
C ALA A 154 19.67 -26.98 13.27
N ALA A 155 18.77 -27.42 12.39
CA ALA A 155 18.82 -28.72 11.77
C ALA A 155 19.83 -28.63 10.64
N THR A 156 21.01 -29.20 10.89
CA THR A 156 22.06 -29.57 9.92
C THR A 156 22.80 -28.41 9.23
N GLN A 157 23.64 -27.71 9.99
CA GLN A 157 24.88 -27.12 9.46
C GLN A 157 26.11 -27.96 9.86
N SER A 158 25.91 -29.27 10.02
CA SER A 158 26.95 -30.24 10.39
C SER A 158 26.83 -31.52 9.56
N SER A 159 27.02 -31.41 8.25
CA SER A 159 27.33 -32.58 7.43
C SER A 159 28.01 -32.17 6.13
N GLN A 160 29.32 -32.42 6.11
CA GLN A 160 30.14 -32.79 4.95
C GLN A 160 30.67 -31.69 4.03
N THR A 161 31.84 -31.15 4.39
CA THR A 161 33.03 -31.10 3.53
C THR A 161 34.29 -30.90 4.40
N TRP A 162 34.68 -31.93 5.14
CA TRP A 162 36.09 -32.10 5.53
C TRP A 162 36.64 -33.18 4.61
N SER A 163 37.21 -32.77 3.48
CA SER A 163 38.02 -33.66 2.66
C SER A 163 39.30 -33.97 3.44
N VAL A 164 39.31 -35.08 4.17
CA VAL A 164 40.56 -35.64 4.69
C VAL A 164 41.29 -36.26 3.50
N SER A 165 42.23 -35.51 2.93
CA SER A 165 43.21 -36.10 2.01
C SER A 165 44.17 -36.97 2.83
N LEU A 166 43.92 -38.28 2.85
CA LEU A 166 44.91 -39.27 3.26
C LEU A 166 45.99 -39.34 2.17
N SER A 167 47.08 -38.60 2.33
CA SER A 167 48.31 -38.87 1.59
C SER A 167 49.04 -40.04 2.25
N SER A 168 48.99 -41.20 1.61
CA SER A 168 49.81 -42.36 1.92
C SER A 168 51.29 -42.01 1.76
N VAL A 169 52.01 -41.84 2.86
CA VAL A 169 53.48 -41.76 2.85
C VAL A 169 54.05 -43.17 2.76
N SER A 170 54.64 -43.42 1.59
CA SER A 170 55.46 -44.56 1.20
C SER A 170 56.47 -44.97 2.28
N ARG A 171 56.48 -46.25 2.67
CA ARG A 171 57.62 -46.86 3.39
C ARG A 171 58.77 -47.05 2.41
N VAL A 172 59.97 -46.67 2.85
CA VAL A 172 61.27 -47.12 2.29
C VAL A 172 61.75 -48.27 3.15
#